data_AF-U6Q1F9-F1
#
_entry.id   AF-U6Q1F9-F1
#
_cell.length_a   1.000
_cell.length_b   1.000
_cell.length_c   1.000
_cell.angle_alpha   90.00
_cell.angle_beta   90.00
_cell.angle_gamma   90.00
#
_symmetry.space_group_name_H-M   'P 1'
#
loop_
_entity.id
_entity.type
_entity.pdbx_description
1 polymer ?
#
loop_
_entity_poly.entity_id
_entity_poly.type
_entity_poly.pdbx_seq_one_letter_code
_entity_poly.pdbx_strand_id
1 'polypeptide(L)'
;MSKNIFLVQYQDQNYFDDTSETIDEVYLNEEVYEKLKDYIKTREILESKNSTNKTLINYIECDDISNIVENILIPTWIREIEPAWIREIEKADTEEKADTEIIAANIEQVMLSSGNISNILDLLNLKRNNYNNDSSVLVMVG
;
A
#
# COMPACT_ATOMS: atom_id res chain seq x y z
N MET A 1 -1.95 9.57 -12.51
CA MET A 1 -1.37 9.45 -11.16
C MET A 1 -0.84 8.04 -11.07
N SER A 2 0.35 7.85 -10.49
CA SER A 2 0.80 6.49 -10.19
C SER A 2 -0.20 5.85 -9.23
N LYS A 3 -0.05 4.57 -8.96
CA LYS A 3 -0.83 3.93 -7.89
C LYS A 3 0.21 3.41 -6.92
N ASN A 4 0.99 4.30 -6.34
CA ASN A 4 2.09 3.91 -5.47
C ASN A 4 1.89 4.56 -4.10
N ILE A 5 2.30 3.82 -3.07
CA ILE A 5 2.48 4.33 -1.73
C ILE A 5 3.97 4.48 -1.49
N PHE A 6 4.36 5.65 -1.00
CA PHE A 6 5.74 6.02 -0.78
C PHE A 6 5.95 6.34 0.69
N LEU A 7 7.05 5.87 1.26
CA LEU A 7 7.56 6.39 2.51
C LEU A 7 8.61 7.43 2.18
N VAL A 8 8.33 8.69 2.47
CA VAL A 8 9.15 9.82 2.04
C VAL A 8 9.65 10.59 3.25
N GLN A 9 10.95 10.85 3.31
CA GLN A 9 11.58 11.69 4.32
C GLN A 9 11.89 13.07 3.75
N TYR A 10 11.54 14.11 4.49
CA TYR A 10 11.91 15.49 4.19
C TYR A 10 13.08 15.91 5.08
N GLN A 11 13.97 16.76 4.56
CA GLN A 11 15.11 17.27 5.35
C GLN A 11 14.68 18.15 6.54
N ASP A 12 13.58 18.90 6.39
CA ASP A 12 13.05 19.84 7.38
C ASP A 12 11.56 19.59 7.62
N GLN A 13 11.03 19.96 8.80
CA GLN A 13 9.59 19.88 9.12
C GLN A 13 8.69 20.78 8.27
N ASN A 14 9.28 21.65 7.45
CA ASN A 14 8.54 22.59 6.60
C ASN A 14 8.09 21.99 5.26
N TYR A 15 8.44 20.72 4.99
CA TYR A 15 8.08 19.94 3.79
C TYR A 15 8.29 20.72 2.49
N PHE A 16 9.47 20.60 1.88
CA PHE A 16 9.75 21.12 0.54
C PHE A 16 9.89 19.95 -0.43
N ASP A 17 9.20 20.01 -1.56
CA ASP A 17 9.17 18.92 -2.54
C ASP A 17 10.59 18.53 -3.02
N ASP A 18 11.44 19.53 -3.28
CA ASP A 18 12.84 19.36 -3.70
C ASP A 18 13.80 18.84 -2.62
N THR A 19 13.33 18.68 -1.38
CA THR A 19 14.12 18.17 -0.25
C THR A 19 13.68 16.78 0.21
N SER A 20 12.80 16.14 -0.56
CA SER A 20 12.27 14.82 -0.25
C SER A 20 13.18 13.69 -0.73
N GLU A 21 13.26 12.63 0.06
CA GLU A 21 13.92 11.37 -0.28
C GLU A 21 12.95 10.20 -0.06
N THR A 22 12.80 9.34 -1.06
CA THR A 22 11.99 8.13 -0.93
C THR A 22 12.78 7.06 -0.18
N ILE A 23 12.31 6.71 1.01
CA ILE A 23 12.84 5.60 1.82
C ILE A 23 12.40 4.26 1.23
N ASP A 24 11.11 4.16 0.88
CA ASP A 24 10.51 2.93 0.37
C ASP A 24 9.34 3.25 -0.55
N GLU A 25 9.04 2.35 -1.47
CA GLU A 25 7.98 2.49 -2.47
C GLU A 25 7.34 1.14 -2.78
N VAL A 26 6.01 1.12 -2.75
CA VAL A 26 5.23 -0.07 -3.06
C VAL A 26 4.08 0.29 -4.00
N TYR A 27 3.85 -0.55 -4.99
CA TYR A 27 2.68 -0.45 -5.85
C TYR A 27 1.40 -0.78 -5.08
N LEU A 28 0.36 0.00 -5.29
CA LEU A 28 -1.00 -0.24 -4.82
C LEU A 28 -1.80 -0.84 -5.98
N ASN A 29 -2.34 -2.04 -5.76
CA ASN A 29 -3.36 -2.54 -6.66
C ASN A 29 -4.61 -1.65 -6.63
N GLU A 30 -5.41 -1.68 -7.70
CA GLU A 30 -6.53 -0.75 -7.88
C GLU A 30 -7.54 -0.83 -6.74
N GLU A 31 -7.84 -2.05 -6.29
CA GLU A 31 -8.85 -2.23 -5.28
C GLU A 31 -8.44 -1.66 -3.92
N VAL A 32 -7.18 -1.90 -3.52
CA VAL A 32 -6.61 -1.34 -2.30
C VAL A 32 -6.54 0.18 -2.42
N TYR A 33 -6.13 0.71 -3.58
CA TYR A 33 -6.11 2.16 -3.82
C TYR A 33 -7.49 2.80 -3.65
N GLU A 34 -8.54 2.23 -4.25
CA GLU A 34 -9.91 2.75 -4.11
C GLU A 34 -10.38 2.77 -2.65
N LYS A 35 -10.08 1.72 -1.88
CA LYS A 35 -10.41 1.66 -0.44
C LYS A 35 -9.59 2.65 0.39
N LEU A 36 -8.34 2.92 -0.01
CA LEU A 36 -7.47 3.85 0.70
C LEU A 36 -7.91 5.30 0.55
N LYS A 37 -8.66 5.67 -0.50
CA LYS A 37 -9.08 7.06 -0.76
C LYS A 37 -9.76 7.73 0.42
N ASP A 38 -10.52 6.98 1.21
CA ASP A 38 -11.22 7.51 2.39
C ASP A 38 -10.26 7.94 3.51
N TYR A 39 -9.01 7.49 3.47
CA TYR A 39 -7.96 7.82 4.43
C TYR A 39 -6.92 8.81 3.87
N ILE A 40 -6.98 9.12 2.57
CA ILE A 40 -6.04 10.03 1.93
C ILE A 40 -6.42 11.46 2.26
N LYS A 41 -5.46 12.18 2.82
CA LYS A 41 -5.54 13.62 3.11
C LYS A 41 -4.68 14.37 2.10
N THR A 42 -5.13 15.57 1.73
CA THR A 42 -4.39 16.45 0.85
C THR A 42 -3.85 17.63 1.65
N ARG A 43 -2.60 18.02 1.38
CA ARG A 43 -2.00 19.23 1.94
C ARG A 43 -1.18 19.99 0.91
N GLU A 44 -1.14 21.30 1.06
CA GLU A 44 -0.20 22.14 0.30
C GLU A 44 1.17 22.16 0.97
N ILE A 45 2.21 22.00 0.16
CA ILE A 45 3.61 22.17 0.54
C ILE A 45 4.29 23.12 -0.45
N LEU A 46 5.48 23.63 -0.12
CA LEU A 46 6.24 24.48 -1.04
C LEU A 46 6.98 23.63 -2.07
N GLU A 47 7.02 24.10 -3.33
CA GLU A 47 7.75 23.40 -4.42
C GLU A 47 9.26 23.33 -4.14
N SER A 48 9.81 24.37 -3.51
CA SER A 48 11.20 24.37 -3.05
C SER A 48 11.43 25.32 -1.90
N LYS A 49 12.56 25.15 -1.20
CA LYS A 49 12.97 26.01 -0.07
C LYS A 49 13.01 27.51 -0.38
N ASN A 50 13.27 27.86 -1.65
CA ASN A 50 13.39 29.24 -2.10
C ASN A 50 12.20 29.72 -2.97
N SER A 51 11.15 28.92 -3.11
CA SER A 51 9.97 29.25 -3.92
C SER A 51 8.82 29.74 -3.06
N THR A 52 7.96 30.58 -3.64
CA THR A 52 6.64 30.92 -3.09
C THR A 52 5.53 30.04 -3.65
N ASN A 53 5.82 29.25 -4.69
CA ASN A 53 4.87 28.34 -5.29
C ASN A 53 4.63 27.15 -4.38
N LYS A 54 3.41 26.63 -4.47
CA LYS A 54 2.96 25.48 -3.69
C LYS A 54 2.53 24.35 -4.61
N THR A 55 2.77 23.13 -4.15
CA THR A 55 2.25 21.91 -4.75
C THR A 55 1.37 21.16 -3.75
N LEU A 56 0.46 20.33 -4.26
CA LEU A 56 -0.41 19.49 -3.46
C LEU A 56 0.20 18.11 -3.33
N ILE A 57 0.28 17.60 -2.11
CA ILE A 57 0.62 16.21 -1.83
C ILE A 57 -0.56 15.50 -1.18
N ASN A 58 -0.68 14.23 -1.51
CA ASN A 58 -1.62 13.31 -0.89
C ASN A 58 -0.85 12.41 0.07
N TYR A 59 -1.36 12.24 1.28
CA TYR A 59 -0.70 11.50 2.33
C TYR A 59 -1.68 10.81 3.27
N ILE A 60 -1.17 9.83 4.03
CA ILE A 60 -1.89 9.12 5.09
C ILE A 60 -1.30 9.56 6.43
N GLU A 61 -2.17 9.91 7.39
CA GLU A 61 -1.73 10.22 8.75
C GLU A 61 -1.32 8.95 9.51
N CYS A 62 -0.35 9.07 10.42
CA CYS A 62 0.16 7.93 11.16
C CYS A 62 -0.93 7.24 11.99
N ASP A 63 -1.90 8.00 12.51
CA ASP A 63 -3.02 7.50 13.33
C ASP A 63 -4.01 6.67 12.51
N ASP A 64 -4.07 6.90 11.18
CA ASP A 64 -4.95 6.17 10.27
C ASP A 64 -4.37 4.82 9.85
N ILE A 65 -3.07 4.58 10.05
CA ILE A 65 -2.38 3.37 9.61
C ILE A 65 -3.00 2.10 10.19
N SER A 66 -3.29 2.07 11.49
CA SER A 66 -3.88 0.88 12.12
C SER A 66 -5.27 0.57 11.53
N ASN A 67 -6.08 1.59 11.26
CA ASN A 67 -7.39 1.42 10.65
C ASN A 67 -7.29 0.89 9.21
N ILE A 68 -6.30 1.36 8.44
CA ILE A 68 -6.03 0.85 7.10
C ILE A 68 -5.64 -0.63 7.14
N VAL A 69 -4.74 -1.01 8.05
CA VAL A 69 -4.32 -2.40 8.20
C VAL A 69 -5.50 -3.30 8.54
N GLU A 70 -6.27 -2.92 9.56
CA GLU A 70 -7.36 -3.74 10.10
C GLU A 70 -8.58 -3.82 9.18
N ASN A 71 -8.94 -2.72 8.51
CA ASN A 71 -10.18 -2.64 7.76
C ASN A 71 -10.00 -2.78 6.25
N ILE A 72 -8.78 -2.65 5.72
CA ILE A 72 -8.51 -2.75 4.28
C ILE A 72 -7.58 -3.93 3.99
N LEU A 73 -6.36 -3.92 4.54
CA LEU A 73 -5.31 -4.85 4.10
C LEU A 73 -5.59 -6.29 4.56
N ILE A 74 -5.89 -6.48 5.85
CA ILE A 74 -6.22 -7.82 6.38
C ILE A 74 -7.45 -8.42 5.67
N PRO A 75 -8.59 -7.73 5.54
CA PRO A 75 -9.76 -8.28 4.83
C PRO A 75 -9.48 -8.59 3.36
N THR A 76 -8.71 -7.73 2.68
CA THR A 76 -8.35 -7.95 1.27
C THR A 76 -7.49 -9.19 1.12
N TRP A 77 -6.50 -9.37 2.01
CA TRP A 77 -5.63 -10.55 2.04
C TRP A 77 -6.40 -11.85 2.29
N ILE A 78 -7.29 -11.87 3.29
CA ILE A 78 -8.13 -13.04 3.59
C ILE A 78 -8.96 -13.43 2.36
N ARG A 79 -9.60 -12.45 1.72
CA ARG A 79 -10.47 -12.69 0.56
C ARG A 79 -9.69 -13.09 -0.70
N GLU A 80 -8.41 -12.75 -0.83
CA GLU A 80 -7.60 -13.24 -1.95
C GLU A 80 -7.18 -14.69 -1.74
N ILE A 81 -6.94 -15.09 -0.48
CA ILE A 81 -6.52 -16.44 -0.12
C ILE A 81 -7.70 -17.42 -0.15
N GLU A 82 -8.83 -17.06 0.45
CA GLU A 82 -9.96 -17.97 0.70
C GLU A 82 -10.54 -18.64 -0.58
N PRO A 83 -10.79 -17.93 -1.70
CA PRO A 83 -11.32 -18.54 -2.92
C PRO A 83 -10.36 -19.50 -3.62
N ALA A 84 -9.05 -19.31 -3.46
CA ALA A 84 -8.05 -20.19 -4.06
C ALA A 84 -8.03 -21.55 -3.34
N TRP A 85 -8.01 -21.53 -2.00
CA TRP A 85 -8.04 -22.76 -1.21
C TRP A 85 -9.35 -23.53 -1.38
N ILE A 86 -10.51 -22.86 -1.37
CA ILE A 86 -11.82 -23.52 -1.51
C ILE A 86 -11.94 -24.19 -2.89
N ARG A 87 -11.52 -23.51 -3.97
CA ARG A 87 -11.57 -24.07 -5.33
C ARG A 87 -10.64 -25.26 -5.52
N GLU A 88 -9.50 -25.30 -4.83
CA GLU A 88 -8.59 -26.44 -4.88
C GLU A 88 -9.16 -27.66 -4.14
N ILE A 89 -9.80 -27.45 -2.98
CA ILE A 89 -10.45 -28.53 -2.23
C ILE A 89 -11.61 -29.12 -3.04
N GLU A 90 -12.47 -28.27 -3.63
CA GLU A 90 -13.63 -28.73 -4.42
C GLU A 90 -13.23 -29.50 -5.69
N LYS A 91 -12.10 -29.13 -6.32
CA LYS A 91 -11.56 -29.82 -7.50
C LYS A 91 -10.77 -31.08 -7.16
N ALA A 92 -10.18 -31.18 -5.97
CA ALA A 92 -9.52 -32.41 -5.52
C ALA A 92 -10.54 -33.53 -5.24
N ASP A 93 -11.76 -33.17 -4.85
CA ASP A 93 -12.87 -34.11 -4.57
C ASP A 93 -13.63 -34.56 -5.83
N THR A 94 -13.47 -33.88 -6.97
CA THR A 94 -14.01 -34.32 -8.26
C THR A 94 -12.88 -34.88 -9.11
N GLU A 95 -12.98 -36.13 -9.60
CA GLU A 95 -11.96 -36.85 -10.40
C GLU A 95 -11.63 -36.20 -11.78
N GLU A 96 -11.91 -34.91 -11.95
CA GLU A 96 -11.53 -34.15 -13.13
C GLU A 96 -10.07 -33.73 -12.96
N LYS A 97 -9.19 -34.18 -13.86
CA LYS A 97 -7.79 -33.74 -13.92
C LYS A 97 -7.79 -32.22 -14.10
N ALA A 98 -7.76 -31.51 -12.98
CA ALA A 98 -7.71 -30.07 -12.99
C ALA A 98 -6.47 -29.66 -13.80
N ASP A 99 -6.72 -28.87 -14.84
CA ASP A 99 -5.68 -28.42 -15.76
C ASP A 99 -4.58 -27.77 -14.93
N THR A 100 -3.42 -28.42 -14.87
CA THR A 100 -2.38 -28.10 -13.89
C THR A 100 -1.84 -26.68 -14.11
N GLU A 101 -1.95 -26.19 -15.34
CA GLU A 101 -1.67 -24.81 -15.74
C GLU A 101 -2.67 -23.81 -15.16
N ILE A 102 -3.96 -24.15 -15.09
CA ILE A 102 -5.00 -23.29 -14.49
C ILE A 102 -4.80 -23.22 -12.97
N ILE A 103 -4.43 -24.32 -12.32
CA ILE A 103 -4.11 -24.34 -10.89
C ILE A 103 -2.88 -23.47 -10.62
N ALA A 104 -1.79 -23.69 -11.36
CA ALA A 104 -0.54 -22.95 -11.18
C ALA A 104 -0.75 -21.44 -11.36
N ALA A 105 -1.53 -21.02 -12.36
CA ALA A 105 -1.83 -19.61 -12.59
C ALA A 105 -2.63 -18.98 -11.43
N ASN A 106 -3.58 -19.71 -10.83
CA ASN A 106 -4.33 -19.22 -9.67
C ASN A 106 -3.45 -19.09 -8.42
N ILE A 107 -2.58 -20.08 -8.16
CA ILE A 107 -1.62 -20.02 -7.06
C ILE A 107 -0.66 -18.84 -7.25
N GLU A 108 -0.11 -18.67 -8.45
CA GLU A 108 0.80 -17.57 -8.77
C GLU A 108 0.12 -16.21 -8.56
N GLN A 109 -1.14 -16.07 -8.99
CA GLN A 109 -1.91 -14.85 -8.77
C GLN A 109 -2.07 -14.52 -7.28
N VAL A 110 -2.38 -15.52 -6.45
CA VAL A 110 -2.51 -15.36 -4.99
C VAL A 110 -1.18 -15.02 -4.34
N MET A 111 -0.08 -15.62 -4.80
CA MET A 111 1.25 -15.30 -4.30
C MET A 111 1.64 -13.86 -4.61
N LEU A 112 1.36 -13.40 -5.85
CA LEU A 112 1.64 -12.03 -6.27
C LEU A 112 0.79 -11.02 -5.49
N SER A 113 -0.50 -11.28 -5.32
CA SER A 113 -1.41 -10.39 -4.61
C SER A 113 -1.10 -10.33 -3.10
N SER A 114 -0.82 -11.48 -2.48
CA SER A 114 -0.36 -11.57 -1.09
C SER A 114 0.98 -10.87 -0.88
N GLY A 115 1.92 -11.03 -1.82
CA GLY A 115 3.21 -10.34 -1.79
C GLY A 115 3.04 -8.83 -1.87
N ASN A 116 2.14 -8.33 -2.71
CA ASN A 116 1.83 -6.91 -2.79
C ASN A 116 1.26 -6.37 -1.47
N ILE A 117 0.29 -7.06 -0.88
CA ILE A 117 -0.28 -6.66 0.42
C ILE A 117 0.78 -6.70 1.53
N SER A 118 1.65 -7.73 1.54
CA SER A 118 2.77 -7.82 2.50
C SER A 118 3.70 -6.61 2.38
N ASN A 119 4.08 -6.22 1.17
CA ASN A 119 4.95 -5.07 0.97
C ASN A 119 4.28 -3.76 1.47
N ILE A 120 2.98 -3.58 1.22
CA ILE A 120 2.24 -2.42 1.72
C ILE A 120 2.23 -2.43 3.25
N LEU A 121 2.00 -3.60 3.87
CA LEU A 121 2.03 -3.76 5.33
C LEU A 121 3.42 -3.43 5.90
N ASP A 122 4.49 -3.88 5.25
CA ASP A 122 5.85 -3.62 5.69
C ASP A 122 6.17 -2.13 5.66
N LEU A 123 5.81 -1.42 4.57
CA LEU A 123 5.99 0.03 4.46
C LEU A 123 5.21 0.80 5.53
N LEU A 124 3.94 0.43 5.75
CA LEU A 124 3.11 1.06 6.78
C LEU A 124 3.60 0.77 8.20
N ASN A 125 4.06 -0.45 8.46
CA ASN A 125 4.67 -0.83 9.72
C ASN A 125 5.98 -0.10 9.95
N LEU A 126 6.79 0.11 8.91
CA LEU A 126 8.02 0.89 9.00
C LEU A 126 7.72 2.32 9.44
N LYS A 127 6.72 2.99 8.84
CA LYS A 127 6.26 4.31 9.32
C LYS A 127 5.82 4.25 10.79
N ARG A 128 4.91 3.32 11.12
CA ARG A 128 4.29 3.25 12.46
C ARG A 128 5.28 2.89 13.56
N ASN A 129 6.24 2.01 13.30
CA ASN A 129 7.11 1.48 14.35
C ASN A 129 8.41 2.26 14.48
N ASN A 130 8.97 2.73 13.35
CA ASN A 130 10.29 3.36 13.34
C ASN A 130 10.22 4.89 13.26
N TYR A 131 9.12 5.44 12.74
CA TYR A 131 8.97 6.87 12.45
C TYR A 131 7.67 7.47 13.00
N ASN A 132 7.04 6.86 14.02
CA ASN A 132 5.74 7.32 14.55
C ASN A 132 5.69 8.81 14.90
N ASN A 133 6.72 9.30 15.59
CA ASN A 133 6.80 10.67 16.09
C ASN A 133 7.63 11.57 15.17
N ASP A 134 8.15 11.03 14.07
CA ASP A 134 8.90 11.80 13.08
C ASP A 134 7.94 12.39 12.06
N SER A 135 7.61 13.66 12.24
CA SER A 135 6.75 14.39 11.32
C SER A 135 7.40 14.58 9.95
N SER A 136 8.74 14.61 9.86
CA SER A 136 9.43 14.77 8.58
C SER A 136 9.28 13.57 7.64
N VAL A 137 8.86 12.42 8.16
CA VAL A 137 8.60 11.21 7.36
C VAL A 137 7.10 11.07 7.11
N LEU A 138 6.69 11.05 5.84
CA LEU A 138 5.30 10.92 5.42
C LEU A 138 5.05 9.64 4.63
N VAL A 139 3.84 9.11 4.77
CA VAL A 139 3.32 8.09 3.86
C VAL A 139 2.56 8.83 2.76
N MET A 140 3.19 9.02 1.61
CA MET A 140 2.60 9.70 0.45
C MET A 140 1.90 8.69 -0.46
N VAL A 141 0.83 9.14 -1.11
CA VAL A 141 0.10 8.36 -2.11
C VAL A 141 0.10 9.14 -3.41
N GLY A 142 0.66 8.57 -4.48
CA GLY A 142 0.85 9.25 -5.76
C GLY A 142 0.41 8.41 -6.94
#